data_AF-A0A7X7MBB2-F1
#
_entry.id   AF-A0A7X7MBB2-F1
#
_cell.length_a   1.000
_cell.length_b   1.000
_cell.length_c   1.000
_cell.angle_alpha   90.00
_cell.angle_beta   90.00
_cell.angle_gamma   90.00
#
_symmetry.space_group_name_H-M   'P 1'
#
loop_
_entity.id
_entity.type
_entity.pdbx_description
1 polymer ?
#
loop_
_entity_poly.entity_id
_entity_poly.type
_entity_poly.pdbx_seq_one_letter_code
_entity_poly.pdbx_strand_id
1 'polypeptide(L)'
;AFRGGANDGCQVPLVPRHHFNLAAQARLPLDLTLLATLHVSGSQPVGGDNGNRLDTLASYATLDLGLRYQPARLPDLSLLVGVDNVFDEAYANVAYAGFSGTGYYPAPGRTWKSALAYAF
;
A
#
# COMPACT_ATOMS: atom_id res chain seq x y z
N ALA A 1 -22.21 1.40 -0.46
CA ALA A 1 -23.08 2.09 0.50
C ALA A 1 -24.07 1.10 1.08
N PHE A 2 -24.56 1.35 2.29
CA PHE A 2 -25.70 0.62 2.86
C PHE A 2 -26.94 0.84 1.99
N ARG A 3 -27.84 -0.15 1.97
CA ARG A 3 -29.05 -0.17 1.12
C ARG A 3 -30.37 -0.14 1.92
N GLY A 4 -30.30 0.17 3.21
CA GLY A 4 -31.48 0.22 4.07
C GLY A 4 -31.13 0.40 5.56
N GLY A 5 -32.17 0.60 6.37
CA GLY A 5 -32.04 0.81 7.82
C GLY A 5 -31.55 2.22 8.18
N ALA A 6 -31.13 2.41 9.43
CA ALA A 6 -30.74 3.72 9.97
C ALA A 6 -29.54 4.38 9.28
N ASN A 7 -28.78 3.64 8.48
CA ASN A 7 -27.59 4.12 7.76
C ASN A 7 -27.79 4.07 6.24
N ASP A 8 -29.03 4.03 5.73
CA ASP A 8 -29.26 3.98 4.28
C ASP A 8 -28.55 5.14 3.55
N GLY A 9 -27.92 4.83 2.41
CA GLY A 9 -27.10 5.78 1.66
C GLY A 9 -25.69 6.05 2.22
N CYS A 10 -25.40 5.67 3.47
CA CYS A 10 -24.08 5.84 4.08
C CYS A 10 -23.04 4.90 3.40
N GLN A 11 -21.81 5.37 3.28
CA GLN A 11 -20.66 4.61 2.82
C GLN A 11 -20.23 3.59 3.88
N VAL A 12 -19.89 2.38 3.42
CA VAL A 12 -19.39 1.33 4.29
C VAL A 12 -17.99 1.75 4.79
N PRO A 13 -17.75 1.75 6.11
CA PRO A 13 -16.44 2.07 6.68
C PRO A 13 -15.31 1.20 6.13
N LEU A 14 -14.09 1.77 6.09
CA LEU A 14 -12.86 1.11 5.66
C LEU A 14 -12.89 0.60 4.20
N VAL A 15 -13.79 1.13 3.39
CA VAL A 15 -13.87 0.84 1.95
C VAL A 15 -13.58 2.14 1.18
N PRO A 16 -12.43 2.25 0.51
CA PRO A 16 -12.10 3.43 -0.28
C PRO A 16 -12.94 3.47 -1.55
N ARG A 17 -13.33 4.68 -1.97
CA ARG A 17 -14.11 4.86 -3.21
C ARG A 17 -13.32 4.49 -4.47
N HIS A 18 -12.01 4.73 -4.42
CA HIS A 18 -11.09 4.47 -5.50
C HIS A 18 -9.88 3.72 -4.93
N HIS A 19 -9.47 2.67 -5.61
CA HIS A 19 -8.29 1.90 -5.24
C HIS A 19 -7.60 1.48 -6.54
N PHE A 20 -6.31 1.77 -6.65
CA PHE A 20 -5.54 1.52 -7.86
C PHE A 20 -4.17 0.99 -7.49
N ASN A 21 -3.80 -0.12 -8.10
CA ASN A 21 -2.48 -0.73 -7.99
C ASN A 21 -1.92 -0.95 -9.39
N LEU A 22 -0.70 -0.47 -9.62
CA LEU A 22 0.03 -0.69 -10.86
C LEU A 22 1.40 -1.26 -10.52
N ALA A 23 1.67 -2.46 -11.00
CA ALA A 23 2.99 -3.08 -10.94
C ALA A 23 3.61 -3.11 -12.34
N ALA A 24 4.84 -2.65 -12.45
CA ALA A 24 5.61 -2.65 -13.68
C ALA A 24 6.99 -3.27 -13.43
N GLN A 25 7.51 -3.94 -14.45
CA GLN A 25 8.89 -4.43 -14.46
C GLN A 25 9.56 -4.09 -15.78
N ALA A 26 10.83 -3.71 -15.72
CA ALA A 26 11.65 -3.39 -16.89
C ALA A 26 12.98 -4.13 -16.79
N ARG A 27 13.35 -4.85 -17.85
CA ARG A 27 14.69 -5.42 -17.97
C ARG A 27 15.65 -4.31 -18.36
N LEU A 28 16.73 -4.20 -17.61
CA LEU A 28 17.82 -3.28 -17.85
C LEU A 28 19.04 -4.07 -18.34
N PRO A 29 20.06 -3.41 -18.91
CA PRO A 29 21.36 -4.04 -19.14
C PRO A 29 21.97 -4.59 -17.84
N LEU A 30 23.01 -5.41 -17.97
CA LEU A 30 23.77 -5.98 -16.84
C LEU A 30 22.94 -6.95 -15.98
N ASP A 31 22.03 -7.71 -16.60
CA ASP A 31 21.22 -8.73 -15.93
C ASP A 31 20.35 -8.18 -14.77
N LEU A 32 19.94 -6.92 -14.90
CA LEU A 32 19.12 -6.20 -13.94
C LEU A 32 17.65 -6.16 -14.37
N THR A 33 16.75 -6.23 -13.39
CA THR A 33 15.33 -5.97 -13.56
C THR A 33 14.89 -4.91 -12.55
N LEU A 34 14.42 -3.78 -13.05
CA LEU A 34 13.71 -2.78 -12.24
C LEU A 34 12.29 -3.27 -11.98
N LEU A 35 11.85 -3.16 -10.75
CA LEU A 35 10.51 -3.44 -10.26
C LEU A 35 9.94 -2.14 -9.69
N ALA A 36 8.73 -1.78 -10.07
CA ALA A 36 8.05 -0.61 -9.56
C ALA A 36 6.58 -0.93 -9.26
N THR A 37 6.10 -0.56 -8.08
CA THR A 37 4.70 -0.71 -7.70
C THR A 37 4.15 0.61 -7.18
N LEU A 38 3.11 1.12 -7.83
CA LEU A 38 2.33 2.27 -7.37
C LEU A 38 1.05 1.78 -6.71
N HIS A 39 0.83 2.21 -5.48
CA HIS A 39 -0.39 1.99 -4.71
C HIS A 39 -1.10 3.32 -4.51
N VAL A 40 -2.40 3.38 -4.78
CA VAL A 40 -3.25 4.55 -4.53
C VAL A 40 -4.53 4.09 -3.86
N SER A 41 -4.85 4.70 -2.72
CA SER A 41 -6.11 4.50 -2.02
C SER A 41 -6.80 5.84 -1.80
N GLY A 42 -8.08 5.91 -2.18
CA GLY A 42 -8.92 7.09 -1.94
C GLY A 42 -9.30 7.25 -0.47
N SER A 43 -9.91 8.38 -0.15
CA SER A 43 -10.46 8.62 1.19
C SER A 43 -11.54 7.61 1.54
N GLN A 44 -11.65 7.27 2.82
CA GLN A 44 -12.62 6.28 3.31
C GLN A 44 -13.12 6.59 4.72
N PRO A 45 -14.36 6.25 5.07
CA PRO A 45 -14.85 6.43 6.44
C PRO A 45 -14.09 5.54 7.42
N VAL A 46 -13.89 6.04 8.64
CA VAL A 46 -13.21 5.29 9.71
C VAL A 46 -14.07 4.12 10.20
N GLY A 47 -13.42 3.03 10.62
CA GLY A 47 -14.09 1.84 11.13
C GLY A 47 -15.03 2.17 12.29
N GLY A 48 -16.24 1.62 12.28
CA GLY A 48 -17.26 1.89 13.30
C GLY A 48 -18.13 3.13 13.03
N ASP A 49 -17.74 4.01 12.11
CA ASP A 49 -18.56 5.17 11.71
C ASP A 49 -19.55 4.82 10.60
N ASN A 50 -20.50 3.94 10.92
CA ASN A 50 -21.52 3.49 9.96
C ASN A 50 -22.46 4.62 9.49
N GLY A 51 -22.55 5.71 10.26
CA GLY A 51 -23.34 6.89 9.93
C GLY A 51 -22.57 7.96 9.14
N ASN A 52 -21.29 7.73 8.81
CA ASN A 52 -20.38 8.69 8.17
C ASN A 52 -20.41 10.10 8.79
N ARG A 53 -20.32 10.17 10.13
CA ARG A 53 -20.37 11.43 10.89
C ARG A 53 -19.00 11.95 11.28
N LEU A 54 -17.97 11.12 11.19
CA LEU A 54 -16.60 11.48 11.53
C LEU A 54 -15.81 11.83 10.27
N ASP A 55 -14.68 12.49 10.49
CA ASP A 55 -13.70 12.72 9.42
C ASP A 55 -13.23 11.40 8.82
N THR A 56 -13.12 11.37 7.50
CA THR A 56 -12.62 10.21 6.77
C THR A 56 -11.10 10.09 6.90
N LEU A 57 -10.58 8.86 6.80
CA LEU A 57 -9.19 8.64 6.47
C LEU A 57 -8.85 9.32 5.14
N ALA A 58 -7.74 10.05 5.12
CA ALA A 58 -7.25 10.70 3.92
C ALA A 58 -6.84 9.67 2.85
N SER A 59 -6.92 10.07 1.58
CA SER A 59 -6.31 9.31 0.49
C SER A 59 -4.80 9.32 0.62
N TYR A 60 -4.14 8.28 0.13
CA TYR A 60 -2.69 8.19 0.07
C TYR A 60 -2.22 7.53 -1.22
N ALA A 61 -0.96 7.77 -1.56
CA ALA A 61 -0.27 7.05 -2.62
C ALA A 61 1.15 6.68 -2.17
N THR A 62 1.57 5.44 -2.43
CA THR A 62 2.94 4.99 -2.18
C THR A 62 3.56 4.43 -3.45
N LEU A 63 4.86 4.67 -3.63
CA LEU A 63 5.66 4.07 -4.69
C LEU A 63 6.72 3.18 -4.05
N ASP A 64 6.73 1.92 -4.47
CA ASP A 64 7.73 0.95 -4.08
C ASP A 64 8.64 0.68 -5.29
N LEU A 65 9.94 0.64 -5.05
CA LEU A 65 10.94 0.37 -6.06
C LEU A 65 11.83 -0.80 -5.63
N GLY A 66 12.18 -1.66 -6.58
CA GLY A 66 13.10 -2.77 -6.38
C GLY A 66 14.03 -2.94 -7.57
N LEU A 67 15.24 -3.40 -7.30
CA LEU A 67 16.20 -3.79 -8.31
C LEU A 67 16.60 -5.24 -8.05
N ARG A 68 16.32 -6.11 -9.02
CA ARG A 68 16.74 -7.51 -9.00
C ARG A 68 17.93 -7.69 -9.93
N TYR A 69 18.96 -8.37 -9.46
CA TYR A 69 20.11 -8.82 -10.24
C TYR A 69 20.09 -10.34 -10.33
N GLN A 70 20.16 -10.88 -11.54
CA GLN A 70 20.16 -12.32 -11.80
C GLN A 70 21.18 -12.65 -12.90
N PRO A 71 22.47 -12.86 -12.56
CA PRO A 71 23.54 -12.99 -13.53
C PRO A 71 23.28 -14.11 -14.55
N ALA A 72 23.48 -13.84 -15.84
CA ALA A 72 23.27 -14.82 -16.89
C ALA A 72 24.19 -16.06 -16.76
N ARG A 73 25.38 -15.89 -16.15
CA ARG A 73 26.33 -16.98 -15.87
C ARG A 73 25.97 -17.84 -14.67
N LEU A 74 25.10 -17.35 -13.79
CA LEU A 74 24.64 -18.01 -12.57
C LEU A 74 23.12 -17.81 -12.44
N PRO A 75 22.33 -18.40 -13.36
CA PRO A 75 20.88 -18.15 -13.43
C PRO A 75 20.14 -18.56 -12.16
N ASP A 76 20.71 -19.46 -11.37
CA ASP A 76 20.14 -19.93 -10.11
C ASP A 76 20.31 -18.93 -8.96
N LEU A 77 21.19 -17.92 -9.12
CA LEU A 77 21.44 -16.86 -8.14
C LEU A 77 20.56 -15.65 -8.43
N SER A 78 19.86 -15.14 -7.42
CA SER A 78 19.10 -13.89 -7.50
C SER A 78 19.37 -13.01 -6.27
N LEU A 79 19.70 -11.74 -6.51
CA LEU A 79 19.79 -10.70 -5.49
C LEU A 79 18.69 -9.67 -5.73
N LEU A 80 17.96 -9.30 -4.69
CA LEU A 80 16.97 -8.23 -4.71
C LEU A 80 17.37 -7.18 -3.67
N VAL A 81 17.31 -5.91 -4.05
CA VAL A 81 17.29 -4.77 -3.13
C VAL A 81 16.08 -3.91 -3.44
N GLY A 82 15.48 -3.27 -2.45
CA GLY A 82 14.30 -2.44 -2.68
C GLY A 82 13.99 -1.49 -1.55
N VAL A 83 13.10 -0.56 -1.84
CA VAL A 83 12.59 0.47 -0.95
C VAL A 83 11.08 0.53 -1.14
N ASP A 84 10.35 0.30 -0.05
CA ASP A 84 8.92 0.52 0.02
C ASP A 84 8.63 1.92 0.53
N ASN A 85 7.57 2.55 0.01
CA ASN A 85 7.20 3.92 0.32
C ASN A 85 8.38 4.90 0.12
N VAL A 86 8.89 4.97 -1.11
CA VAL A 86 10.11 5.74 -1.47
C VAL A 86 10.02 7.21 -1.05
N PHE A 87 8.82 7.80 -1.13
CA PHE A 87 8.55 9.19 -0.78
C PHE A 87 8.30 9.43 0.71
N ASP A 88 8.31 8.38 1.54
CA ASP A 88 8.09 8.47 2.99
C ASP A 88 6.73 9.08 3.36
N GLU A 89 5.69 8.70 2.61
CA GLU A 89 4.32 9.14 2.85
C GLU A 89 3.87 8.69 4.25
N ALA A 90 3.39 9.64 5.05
CA ALA A 90 2.82 9.36 6.36
C ALA A 90 1.31 9.13 6.22
N TYR A 91 0.87 7.88 6.32
CA TYR A 91 -0.52 7.51 6.16
C TYR A 91 -0.98 6.47 7.18
N ALA A 92 -2.30 6.35 7.32
CA ALA A 92 -2.93 5.25 8.04
C ALA A 92 -3.86 4.52 7.06
N ASN A 93 -3.69 3.20 6.92
CA ASN A 93 -4.59 2.38 6.11
C ASN A 93 -5.89 2.06 6.88
N VAL A 94 -5.86 2.15 8.21
CA VAL A 94 -6.98 1.84 9.09
C VAL A 94 -7.02 2.82 10.27
N ALA A 95 -8.23 3.20 10.66
CA ALA A 95 -8.53 3.90 11.90
C ALA A 95 -9.93 3.49 12.37
N TYR A 96 -10.16 3.56 13.68
CA TYR A 96 -11.43 3.19 14.28
C TYR A 96 -11.99 4.32 15.14
N ALA A 97 -13.30 4.53 15.05
CA ALA A 97 -14.06 5.34 15.97
C ALA A 97 -14.03 4.68 17.36
N GLY A 98 -13.46 5.37 18.34
CA GLY A 98 -13.43 4.98 19.74
C GLY A 98 -14.34 5.85 20.59
N PHE A 99 -14.45 5.51 21.88
CA PHE A 99 -15.30 6.23 22.84
C PHE A 99 -14.84 7.69 23.07
N SER A 100 -13.54 7.95 23.05
CA SER A 100 -12.94 9.26 23.32
C SER A 100 -12.37 9.96 22.08
N GLY A 101 -12.51 9.37 20.88
CA GLY A 101 -11.94 9.89 19.64
C GLY A 101 -11.58 8.79 18.64
N THR A 102 -10.96 9.18 17.53
CA THR A 102 -10.54 8.26 16.47
C THR A 102 -9.13 7.74 16.72
N GLY A 103 -8.97 6.42 16.83
CA GLY A 103 -7.66 5.76 16.94
C GLY A 103 -7.09 5.44 15.57
N TYR A 104 -5.91 5.99 15.25
CA TYR A 104 -5.22 5.78 13.98
C TYR A 104 -4.13 4.71 14.09
N TYR A 105 -4.00 3.88 13.06
CA TYR A 105 -2.95 2.87 12.92
C TYR A 105 -2.02 3.29 11.80
N PRO A 106 -0.92 4.01 12.11
CA PRO A 106 -0.01 4.49 11.09
C PRO A 106 0.68 3.30 10.40
N ALA A 107 0.74 3.37 9.08
CA ALA A 107 1.52 2.44 8.29
C ALA A 107 3.02 2.74 8.43
N PRO A 108 3.89 1.76 8.09
CA PRO A 108 5.33 2.02 8.03
C PRO A 108 5.66 3.18 7.07
N GLY A 109 6.61 4.02 7.48
CA GLY A 109 7.26 4.95 6.57
C GLY A 109 8.17 4.21 5.58
N ARG A 110 9.13 4.94 5.00
CA ARG A 110 10.09 4.37 4.06
C ARG A 110 10.86 3.19 4.65
N THR A 111 10.79 2.04 3.99
CA THR A 111 11.39 0.79 4.48
C THR A 111 12.32 0.19 3.43
N TRP A 112 13.52 -0.22 3.85
CA TRP A 112 14.52 -0.86 2.98
C TRP A 112 14.47 -2.37 3.11
N LYS A 113 14.60 -3.08 1.99
CA LYS A 113 14.62 -4.55 1.95
C LYS A 113 15.72 -5.08 1.05
N SER A 114 16.25 -6.25 1.42
CA SER A 114 17.16 -7.01 0.56
C SER A 114 16.90 -8.51 0.71
N ALA A 115 17.15 -9.28 -0.35
CA ALA A 115 17.01 -10.73 -0.34
C ALA A 115 18.04 -11.36 -1.28
N LEU A 116 18.62 -12.49 -0.85
CA LEU A 116 19.50 -13.33 -1.64
C LEU A 116 18.86 -14.71 -1.75
N ALA A 117 18.80 -15.25 -2.97
CA ALA A 117 18.24 -16.57 -3.24
C ALA A 117 19.16 -17.38 -4.16
N TYR A 118 19.21 -18.69 -3.93
CA TYR A 118 19.91 -19.66 -4.76
C TYR A 118 19.03 -20.91 -4.94
N ALA A 119 18.82 -21.36 -6.18
CA ALA A 119 18.10 -22.60 -6.48
C ALA A 119 19.09 -23.76 -6.73
N PHE A 120 18.79 -24.96 -6.20
CA PHE A 120 19.63 -26.17 -6.32
C PHE A 120 19.10 -27.13 -7.38
#